data_AF-A0A1H7VGP7-F1
#
_entry.id   AF-A0A1H7VGP7-F1
#
_cell.length_a   1.000
_cell.length_b   1.000
_cell.length_c   1.000
_cell.angle_alpha   90.00
_cell.angle_beta   90.00
_cell.angle_gamma   90.00
#
_symmetry.space_group_name_H-M   'P 1'
#
loop_
_entity.id
_entity.type
_entity.pdbx_description
1 polymer ?
#
loop_
_entity_poly.entity_id
_entity_poly.type
_entity_poly.pdbx_seq_one_letter_code
_entity_poly.pdbx_strand_id
1 'polypeptide(L)'
;MSNANEGLIGRAQDINSLSTANEARIQRTRDRKSLGNAIEGRIERTQHRMSVGNANEGHIGRTHHRISLSDANEGRIGRTQHRMGVSNANEARIQRTRDRKSLDNANEGRIERTQNRKSLGNANEARIRRTHHRISLSDANEALIRRTHHRISLSNANEALSNELS
;
A
#
# COMPACT_ATOMS: atom_id res chain seq x y z
N MET A 1 25.37 11.50 0.42
CA MET A 1 24.41 10.76 1.27
C MET A 1 24.26 11.55 2.55
N SER A 2 23.05 11.98 2.93
CA SER A 2 22.83 12.70 4.20
C SER A 2 22.19 11.75 5.20
N ASN A 3 22.92 11.42 6.26
CA ASN A 3 22.34 10.79 7.45
C ASN A 3 21.79 11.92 8.32
N ALA A 4 20.49 11.89 8.60
CA ALA A 4 19.85 12.86 9.47
C ALA A 4 19.01 12.10 10.50
N ASN A 5 19.14 12.43 11.79
CA ASN A 5 18.29 11.85 12.83
C ASN A 5 16.80 12.17 12.55
N GLU A 6 16.54 13.36 12.00
CA GLU A 6 15.23 13.80 11.51
C GLU A 6 15.38 14.48 10.14
N GLY A 7 14.57 14.07 9.16
CA GLY A 7 14.55 14.67 7.82
C GLY A 7 13.18 15.24 7.46
N LEU A 8 13.04 16.57 7.42
CA LEU A 8 11.82 17.24 6.97
C LEU A 8 11.99 17.88 5.60
N ILE A 9 11.18 17.47 4.62
CA ILE A 9 11.10 18.11 3.30
C ILE A 9 9.69 18.65 3.08
N GLY A 10 9.55 19.98 3.17
CA GLY A 10 8.27 20.67 3.04
C GLY A 10 7.73 20.74 1.60
N ARG A 11 8.56 21.14 0.63
CA ARG A 11 8.15 21.25 -0.78
C ARG A 11 9.37 21.13 -1.69
N ALA A 12 9.40 20.12 -2.56
CA ALA A 12 10.50 19.91 -3.49
C ALA A 12 9.97 19.65 -4.90
N GLN A 13 10.65 20.22 -5.90
CA GLN A 13 10.39 19.94 -7.31
C GLN A 13 11.19 18.70 -7.75
N ASP A 14 12.45 18.55 -7.34
CA ASP A 14 13.36 17.53 -7.88
C ASP A 14 13.38 16.19 -7.11
N ILE A 15 14.17 15.22 -7.61
CA ILE A 15 14.41 13.90 -7.00
C ILE A 15 15.18 14.08 -5.69
N ASN A 16 14.57 13.69 -4.55
CA ASN A 16 15.32 13.56 -3.29
C ASN A 16 15.24 12.11 -2.85
N SER A 17 16.41 11.57 -2.51
CA SER A 17 16.57 10.28 -1.86
C SER A 17 17.11 10.52 -0.45
N LEU A 18 16.34 10.09 0.56
CA LEU A 18 16.82 10.00 1.94
C LEU A 18 17.25 8.55 2.16
N SER A 19 18.54 8.32 2.46
CA SER A 19 19.09 6.97 2.61
C SER A 19 18.70 6.35 3.95
N THR A 20 18.93 7.08 5.05
CA THR A 20 18.67 6.62 6.42
C THR A 20 18.24 7.79 7.30
N ALA A 21 17.12 7.65 8.01
CA ALA A 21 16.69 8.57 9.06
C ALA A 21 15.90 7.82 10.13
N ASN A 22 15.91 8.26 11.39
CA ASN A 22 14.98 7.67 12.38
C ASN A 22 13.55 8.06 12.03
N GLU A 23 13.35 9.36 11.78
CA GLU A 23 12.09 9.93 11.29
C GLU A 23 12.31 10.71 10.00
N ALA A 24 11.46 10.46 9.01
CA ALA A 24 11.47 11.23 7.76
C ALA A 24 10.07 11.59 7.29
N ARG A 25 9.84 12.89 7.05
CA ARG A 25 8.54 13.43 6.61
C ARG A 25 8.69 14.24 5.32
N ILE A 26 7.89 13.88 4.32
CA ILE A 26 7.80 14.59 3.04
C ILE A 26 6.36 15.07 2.82
N GLN A 27 6.16 16.38 2.72
CA GLN A 27 4.81 16.96 2.73
C GLN A 27 4.18 17.06 1.33
N ARG A 28 4.89 17.64 0.35
CA ARG A 28 4.38 17.83 -1.03
C ARG A 28 5.48 17.78 -2.07
N THR A 29 5.32 16.95 -3.11
CA THR A 29 6.25 16.91 -4.25
C THR A 29 5.51 16.74 -5.58
N ARG A 30 6.11 17.22 -6.67
CA ARG A 30 5.63 16.91 -8.03
C ARG A 30 6.28 15.62 -8.55
N ASP A 31 7.58 15.42 -8.29
CA ASP A 31 8.36 14.33 -8.91
C ASP A 31 8.65 13.13 -7.99
N ARG A 32 9.47 12.20 -8.51
CA ARG A 32 9.82 10.90 -7.90
C ARG A 32 10.54 11.07 -6.57
N LYS A 33 10.06 10.38 -5.53
CA LYS A 33 10.74 10.26 -4.23
C LYS A 33 10.99 8.81 -3.84
N SER A 34 12.12 8.59 -3.18
CA SER A 34 12.47 7.34 -2.54
C SER A 34 12.99 7.60 -1.13
N LEU A 35 12.45 6.86 -0.18
CA LEU A 35 12.96 6.79 1.18
C LEU A 35 13.49 5.37 1.38
N GLY A 36 14.78 5.26 1.74
CA GLY A 36 15.48 3.99 1.90
C GLY A 36 15.04 3.27 3.17
N ASN A 37 15.70 3.60 4.28
CA ASN A 37 15.44 3.02 5.58
C ASN A 37 14.98 4.10 6.59
N ALA A 38 13.88 3.85 7.28
CA ALA A 38 13.50 4.64 8.45
C ALA A 38 12.86 3.81 9.56
N ILE A 39 12.81 4.34 10.78
CA ILE A 39 11.93 3.77 11.80
C ILE A 39 10.50 4.22 11.50
N GLU A 40 10.29 5.53 11.36
CA GLU A 40 9.03 6.12 10.92
C GLU A 40 9.21 6.91 9.61
N GLY A 41 8.49 6.49 8.57
CA GLY A 41 8.50 7.15 7.26
C GLY A 41 7.11 7.67 6.89
N ARG A 42 6.96 8.98 6.72
CA ARG A 42 5.69 9.60 6.31
C ARG A 42 5.82 10.43 5.05
N ILE A 43 4.98 10.16 4.04
CA ILE A 43 4.87 11.00 2.85
C ILE A 43 3.42 11.34 2.55
N GLU A 44 3.05 12.62 2.52
CA GLU A 44 1.64 13.03 2.46
C GLU A 44 1.07 13.18 1.05
N ARG A 45 1.80 13.80 0.11
CA ARG A 45 1.27 14.13 -1.23
C ARG A 45 2.32 14.12 -2.34
N THR A 46 2.08 13.34 -3.39
CA THR A 46 2.94 13.30 -4.59
C THR A 46 2.15 13.17 -5.90
N GLN A 47 2.65 13.74 -7.00
CA GLN A 47 2.03 13.60 -8.32
C GLN A 47 2.53 12.36 -9.08
N HIS A 48 3.85 12.12 -9.18
CA HIS A 48 4.40 11.08 -10.08
C HIS A 48 4.75 9.71 -9.46
N ARG A 49 5.67 9.59 -8.50
CA ARG A 49 6.06 8.27 -7.99
C ARG A 49 6.63 8.32 -6.58
N MET A 50 6.28 7.33 -5.76
CA MET A 50 6.87 7.15 -4.44
C MET A 50 7.25 5.70 -4.18
N SER A 51 8.36 5.54 -3.45
CA SER A 51 8.81 4.28 -2.88
C SER A 51 9.29 4.51 -1.45
N VAL A 52 8.87 3.65 -0.53
CA VAL A 52 9.51 3.47 0.77
C VAL A 52 10.10 2.06 0.77
N GLY A 53 11.39 1.94 1.07
CA GLY A 53 12.10 0.68 1.15
C GLY A 53 11.71 -0.06 2.43
N ASN A 54 12.46 0.17 3.50
CA ASN A 54 12.30 -0.51 4.78
C ASN A 54 11.85 0.50 5.84
N ALA A 55 10.70 0.27 6.45
CA ALA A 55 10.21 1.08 7.57
C ALA A 55 9.63 0.21 8.69
N ASN A 56 9.84 0.54 9.96
CA ASN A 56 9.02 -0.11 11.00
C ASN A 56 7.57 0.34 10.83
N GLU A 57 7.36 1.65 10.68
CA GLU A 57 6.06 2.24 10.41
C GLU A 57 6.11 3.13 9.15
N GLY A 58 5.35 2.75 8.13
CA GLY A 58 5.34 3.41 6.82
C GLY A 58 3.98 3.99 6.47
N HIS A 59 3.87 5.32 6.41
CA HIS A 59 2.64 6.04 6.03
C HIS A 59 2.79 6.76 4.71
N ILE A 60 1.98 6.38 3.72
CA ILE A 60 1.93 7.07 2.42
C ILE A 60 0.50 7.57 2.14
N GLY A 61 0.35 8.87 2.00
CA GLY A 61 -0.93 9.57 1.84
C GLY A 61 -1.51 9.53 0.43
N ARG A 62 -1.67 10.70 -0.19
CA ARG A 62 -2.35 10.92 -1.47
C ARG A 62 -1.39 10.91 -2.65
N THR A 63 -1.64 10.09 -3.67
CA THR A 63 -0.82 10.04 -4.89
C THR A 63 -1.64 9.97 -6.17
N HIS A 64 -1.20 10.63 -7.24
CA HIS A 64 -1.86 10.50 -8.54
C HIS A 64 -1.37 9.29 -9.34
N HIS A 65 -0.08 8.92 -9.32
CA HIS A 65 0.42 7.95 -10.32
C HIS A 65 1.00 6.61 -9.81
N ARG A 66 1.93 6.54 -8.85
CA ARG A 66 2.38 5.22 -8.30
C ARG A 66 2.93 5.31 -6.88
N ILE A 67 2.60 4.32 -6.05
CA ILE A 67 3.16 4.09 -4.72
C ILE A 67 3.69 2.65 -4.61
N SER A 68 4.84 2.48 -3.96
CA SER A 68 5.38 1.19 -3.50
C SER A 68 5.84 1.31 -2.06
N LEU A 69 5.54 0.29 -1.25
CA LEU A 69 6.13 0.07 0.07
C LEU A 69 6.74 -1.34 0.02
N SER A 70 8.06 -1.46 0.19
CA SER A 70 8.73 -2.76 0.01
C SER A 70 8.61 -3.61 1.26
N ASP A 71 9.14 -3.15 2.39
CA ASP A 71 9.16 -3.88 3.66
C ASP A 71 8.68 -2.97 4.79
N ALA A 72 7.61 -3.34 5.50
CA ALA A 72 7.26 -2.65 6.74
C ALA A 72 6.61 -3.53 7.81
N ASN A 73 6.86 -3.26 9.09
CA ASN A 73 6.07 -3.93 10.13
C ASN A 73 4.61 -3.46 10.07
N GLU A 74 4.40 -2.15 10.04
CA GLU A 74 3.08 -1.55 9.83
C GLU A 74 3.10 -0.62 8.60
N GLY A 75 2.35 -0.99 7.56
CA GLY A 75 2.25 -0.23 6.32
C GLY A 75 0.85 0.33 6.10
N ARG A 76 0.70 1.66 6.06
CA ARG A 76 -0.57 2.31 5.70
C ARG A 76 -0.44 3.14 4.44
N ILE A 77 -1.30 2.84 3.47
CA ILE A 77 -1.39 3.61 2.23
C ILE A 77 -2.82 4.14 2.04
N GLY A 78 -2.91 5.46 1.88
CA GLY A 78 -4.13 6.22 1.74
C GLY A 78 -4.79 6.12 0.36
N ARG A 79 -4.85 7.24 -0.36
CA ARG A 79 -5.63 7.39 -1.60
C ARG A 79 -4.71 7.48 -2.81
N THR A 80 -4.92 6.61 -3.79
CA THR A 80 -4.18 6.68 -5.07
C THR A 80 -5.12 6.67 -6.26
N GLN A 81 -4.75 7.32 -7.36
CA GLN A 81 -5.53 7.18 -8.60
C GLN A 81 -5.10 5.93 -9.38
N HIS A 82 -3.80 5.74 -9.65
CA HIS A 82 -3.38 4.76 -10.65
C HIS A 82 -2.75 3.43 -10.16
N ARG A 83 -1.78 3.41 -9.24
CA ARG A 83 -1.25 2.11 -8.74
C ARG A 83 -0.68 2.20 -7.33
N MET A 84 -0.95 1.19 -6.53
CA MET A 84 -0.24 0.93 -5.28
C MET A 84 0.09 -0.55 -5.10
N GLY A 85 1.25 -0.80 -4.51
CA GLY A 85 1.74 -2.11 -4.10
C GLY A 85 2.38 -2.03 -2.73
N VAL A 86 2.18 -3.08 -1.93
CA VAL A 86 2.94 -3.37 -0.72
C VAL A 86 3.50 -4.79 -0.90
N SER A 87 4.80 -4.97 -0.75
CA SER A 87 5.44 -6.26 -1.03
C SER A 87 5.49 -7.16 0.20
N ASN A 88 6.05 -6.70 1.32
CA ASN A 88 6.09 -7.44 2.58
C ASN A 88 5.64 -6.55 3.74
N ALA A 89 4.68 -7.02 4.53
CA ALA A 89 4.36 -6.36 5.79
C ALA A 89 3.81 -7.30 6.87
N ASN A 90 3.98 -6.96 8.16
CA ASN A 90 3.21 -7.68 9.19
C ASN A 90 1.75 -7.26 9.14
N GLU A 91 1.48 -5.95 9.20
CA GLU A 91 0.15 -5.38 9.01
C GLU A 91 0.17 -4.39 7.83
N ALA A 92 -0.71 -4.60 6.85
CA ALA A 92 -0.87 -3.71 5.71
C ALA A 92 -2.31 -3.23 5.54
N ARG A 93 -2.49 -1.91 5.56
CA ARG A 93 -3.79 -1.27 5.32
C ARG A 93 -3.78 -0.36 4.10
N ILE A 94 -4.63 -0.70 3.14
CA ILE A 94 -4.79 0.05 1.89
C ILE A 94 -6.22 0.59 1.73
N GLN A 95 -6.40 1.90 1.90
CA GLN A 95 -7.73 2.52 1.96
C GLN A 95 -8.42 2.66 0.59
N ARG A 96 -7.86 3.40 -0.38
CA ARG A 96 -8.61 3.72 -1.63
C ARG A 96 -7.77 3.79 -2.90
N THR A 97 -8.25 3.14 -3.97
CA THR A 97 -7.69 3.31 -5.33
C THR A 97 -8.76 3.38 -6.39
N ARG A 98 -8.46 4.08 -7.48
CA ARG A 98 -9.21 3.97 -8.74
C ARG A 98 -8.83 2.69 -9.47
N ASP A 99 -7.54 2.52 -9.79
CA ASP A 99 -7.12 1.52 -10.75
C ASP A 99 -6.61 0.21 -10.14
N ARG A 100 -5.43 0.17 -9.49
CA ARG A 100 -4.86 -1.13 -9.07
C ARG A 100 -4.26 -1.10 -7.67
N LYS A 101 -4.58 -2.13 -6.88
CA LYS A 101 -3.93 -2.46 -5.60
C LYS A 101 -3.35 -3.86 -5.64
N SER A 102 -2.12 -4.00 -5.15
CA SER A 102 -1.50 -5.29 -4.80
C SER A 102 -1.04 -5.23 -3.35
N LEU A 103 -1.16 -6.34 -2.66
CA LEU A 103 -0.48 -6.63 -1.41
C LEU A 103 0.03 -8.06 -1.56
N ASP A 104 1.35 -8.29 -1.51
CA ASP A 104 1.92 -9.56 -1.99
C ASP A 104 2.20 -10.53 -0.83
N ASN A 105 2.84 -10.10 0.26
CA ASN A 105 3.04 -10.89 1.47
C ASN A 105 2.61 -10.07 2.70
N ALA A 106 1.61 -10.54 3.46
CA ALA A 106 1.31 -9.94 4.75
C ALA A 106 0.74 -10.89 5.81
N ASN A 107 1.06 -10.69 7.10
CA ASN A 107 0.35 -11.44 8.13
C ASN A 107 -1.12 -11.00 8.19
N GLU A 108 -1.39 -9.69 8.30
CA GLU A 108 -2.73 -9.12 8.20
C GLU A 108 -2.82 -8.11 7.05
N GLY A 109 -3.69 -8.39 6.08
CA GLY A 109 -3.88 -7.59 4.88
C GLY A 109 -5.28 -7.03 4.74
N ARG A 110 -5.43 -5.70 4.83
CA ARG A 110 -6.74 -5.02 4.70
C ARG A 110 -6.82 -4.07 3.51
N ILE A 111 -7.76 -4.33 2.62
CA ILE A 111 -8.05 -3.50 1.44
C ILE A 111 -9.51 -3.01 1.42
N GLU A 112 -9.71 -1.71 1.71
CA GLU A 112 -11.06 -1.18 1.88
C GLU A 112 -11.81 -0.97 0.56
N ARG A 113 -11.30 -0.12 -0.37
CA ARG A 113 -12.04 0.26 -1.58
C ARG A 113 -11.17 0.31 -2.84
N THR A 114 -11.63 -0.32 -3.93
CA THR A 114 -11.04 -0.16 -5.28
C THR A 114 -12.12 -0.13 -6.36
N GLN A 115 -11.93 0.64 -7.43
CA GLN A 115 -12.84 0.58 -8.58
C GLN A 115 -12.43 -0.57 -9.53
N ASN A 116 -11.19 -0.63 -9.99
CA ASN A 116 -10.78 -1.64 -10.97
C ASN A 116 -10.27 -2.96 -10.33
N ARG A 117 -9.01 -3.09 -9.92
CA ARG A 117 -8.43 -4.40 -9.53
C ARG A 117 -7.80 -4.43 -8.15
N LYS A 118 -8.03 -5.53 -7.42
CA LYS A 118 -7.30 -5.90 -6.20
C LYS A 118 -6.62 -7.25 -6.40
N SER A 119 -5.37 -7.32 -5.98
CA SER A 119 -4.63 -8.56 -5.78
C SER A 119 -4.18 -8.61 -4.33
N LEU A 120 -4.35 -9.76 -3.70
CA LEU A 120 -3.74 -10.10 -2.44
C LEU A 120 -3.05 -11.44 -2.62
N GLY A 121 -1.75 -11.48 -2.38
CA GLY A 121 -0.95 -12.70 -2.37
C GLY A 121 -1.01 -13.38 -1.01
N ASN A 122 0.11 -13.99 -0.62
CA ASN A 122 0.29 -14.74 0.61
C ASN A 122 -0.16 -13.90 1.82
N ALA A 123 -1.21 -14.35 2.51
CA ALA A 123 -1.62 -13.72 3.76
C ALA A 123 -2.17 -14.67 4.82
N ASN A 124 -1.92 -14.39 6.10
CA ASN A 124 -2.62 -15.15 7.15
C ASN A 124 -4.08 -14.71 7.23
N GLU A 125 -4.35 -13.41 7.38
CA GLU A 125 -5.70 -12.84 7.34
C GLU A 125 -5.87 -11.81 6.21
N ALA A 126 -6.91 -11.99 5.40
CA ALA A 126 -7.22 -11.20 4.22
C ALA A 126 -8.61 -10.53 4.33
N ARG A 127 -8.67 -9.19 4.38
CA ARG A 127 -9.93 -8.43 4.48
C ARG A 127 -10.16 -7.48 3.31
N ILE A 128 -11.15 -7.77 2.48
CA ILE A 128 -11.52 -6.97 1.31
C ILE A 128 -12.95 -6.44 1.41
N ARG A 129 -13.13 -5.12 1.56
CA ARG A 129 -14.48 -4.55 1.80
C ARG A 129 -15.31 -4.26 0.56
N ARG A 130 -14.75 -3.58 -0.45
CA ARG A 130 -15.49 -3.20 -1.67
C ARG A 130 -14.62 -3.16 -2.93
N THR A 131 -15.07 -3.83 -3.98
CA THR A 131 -14.45 -3.79 -5.32
C THR A 131 -15.52 -3.71 -6.39
N HIS A 132 -15.30 -2.92 -7.45
CA HIS A 132 -16.23 -2.88 -8.58
C HIS A 132 -15.90 -3.91 -9.67
N HIS A 133 -14.63 -4.14 -10.01
CA HIS A 133 -14.32 -4.95 -11.19
C HIS A 133 -13.67 -6.32 -10.91
N ARG A 134 -12.54 -6.42 -10.20
CA ARG A 134 -11.89 -7.74 -9.98
C ARG A 134 -11.16 -7.86 -8.65
N ILE A 135 -11.29 -9.01 -8.01
CA ILE A 135 -10.47 -9.47 -6.88
C ILE A 135 -9.71 -10.74 -7.29
N SER A 136 -8.43 -10.79 -6.96
CA SER A 136 -7.60 -11.98 -6.96
C SER A 136 -7.04 -12.17 -5.55
N LEU A 137 -7.18 -13.37 -4.99
CA LEU A 137 -6.56 -13.79 -3.74
C LEU A 137 -5.81 -15.11 -3.98
N SER A 138 -4.54 -15.18 -3.60
CA SER A 138 -3.74 -16.41 -3.66
C SER A 138 -3.09 -16.69 -2.31
N ASP A 139 -3.25 -17.90 -1.79
CA ASP A 139 -2.60 -18.40 -0.58
C ASP A 139 -2.99 -17.59 0.68
N ALA A 140 -4.19 -17.86 1.21
CA ALA A 140 -4.66 -17.22 2.43
C ALA A 140 -5.18 -18.22 3.46
N ASN A 141 -4.84 -18.04 4.75
CA ASN A 141 -5.44 -18.88 5.80
C ASN A 141 -6.92 -18.48 6.00
N GLU A 142 -7.20 -17.20 6.21
CA GLU A 142 -8.56 -16.68 6.37
C GLU A 142 -8.84 -15.51 5.42
N ALA A 143 -9.98 -15.54 4.73
CA ALA A 143 -10.40 -14.50 3.79
C ALA A 143 -11.84 -14.02 4.00
N LEU A 144 -12.02 -12.70 4.14
CA LEU A 144 -13.33 -12.04 4.20
C LEU A 144 -13.50 -11.01 3.08
N ILE A 145 -14.47 -11.26 2.20
CA ILE A 145 -14.83 -10.40 1.07
C ILE A 145 -16.29 -9.94 1.21
N ARG A 146 -16.52 -8.63 1.40
CA ARG A 146 -17.89 -8.14 1.72
C ARG A 146 -18.72 -7.65 0.54
N ARG A 147 -18.11 -7.10 -0.51
CA ARG A 147 -18.83 -6.52 -1.66
C ARG A 147 -18.00 -6.54 -2.94
N THR A 148 -18.47 -7.29 -3.92
CA THR A 148 -17.95 -7.31 -5.29
C THR A 148 -19.11 -7.14 -6.27
N HIS A 149 -18.87 -6.48 -7.40
CA HIS A 149 -19.88 -6.22 -8.43
C HIS A 149 -19.65 -6.98 -9.74
N HIS A 150 -18.57 -7.76 -9.87
CA HIS A 150 -18.24 -8.34 -11.17
C HIS A 150 -17.51 -9.68 -11.07
N ARG A 151 -16.33 -9.78 -10.42
CA ARG A 151 -15.55 -11.04 -10.39
C ARG A 151 -14.66 -11.22 -9.15
N ILE A 152 -14.61 -12.46 -8.67
CA ILE A 152 -13.70 -12.96 -7.62
C ILE A 152 -12.93 -14.18 -8.15
N SER A 153 -11.64 -14.24 -7.86
CA SER A 153 -10.78 -15.41 -8.10
C SER A 153 -10.03 -15.73 -6.81
N LEU A 154 -10.17 -16.96 -6.32
CA LEU A 154 -9.51 -17.47 -5.11
C LEU A 154 -8.70 -18.72 -5.48
N SER A 155 -7.46 -18.81 -5.01
CA SER A 155 -6.65 -20.03 -5.09
C SER A 155 -5.99 -20.30 -3.74
N ASN A 156 -6.02 -21.54 -3.28
CA ASN A 156 -5.37 -21.99 -2.04
C ASN A 156 -5.78 -21.17 -0.79
N ALA A 157 -7.08 -20.95 -0.61
CA ALA A 157 -7.60 -20.36 0.63
C ALA A 157 -8.08 -21.47 1.57
N ASN A 158 -7.63 -21.49 2.83
CA ASN A 158 -8.11 -22.48 3.80
C ASN A 158 -9.56 -22.16 4.19
N GLU A 159 -9.88 -20.89 4.46
CA GLU A 159 -11.23 -20.43 4.78
C GLU A 159 -11.58 -19.13 4.02
N ALA A 160 -12.78 -19.09 3.41
CA ALA A 160 -13.24 -17.92 2.65
C ALA A 160 -14.75 -17.63 2.81
N LEU A 161 -15.08 -16.40 3.21
CA LEU A 161 -16.44 -15.85 3.26
C LEU A 161 -16.58 -14.72 2.24
N SER A 162 -17.49 -14.86 1.27
CA SER A 162 -17.71 -13.86 0.22
C SER A 162 -19.19 -13.51 0.03
N ASN A 163 -19.53 -12.21 0.14
CA ASN A 163 -20.84 -11.68 -0.20
C ASN A 163 -20.75 -10.87 -1.50
N GLU A 164 -21.35 -11.38 -2.58
CA GLU A 164 -21.47 -10.69 -3.86
C GLU A 164 -22.84 -10.00 -3.96
N LEU A 165 -22.86 -8.74 -4.42
CA LEU A 165 -24.11 -8.00 -4.67
C LEU A 165 -24.28 -7.97 -6.19
N SER A 166 -25.11 -8.88 -6.72
CA SER A 166 -25.54 -8.86 -8.13
C SER A 166 -26.57 -7.77 -8.38
#